data_AF-A0A418SN60-F1
#
_entry.id   AF-A0A418SN60-F1
#
_cell.length_a   1.000
_cell.length_b   1.000
_cell.length_c   1.000
_cell.angle_alpha   90.00
_cell.angle_beta   90.00
_cell.angle_gamma   90.00
#
_symmetry.space_group_name_H-M   'P 1'
#
loop_
_entity.id
_entity.type
_entity.pdbx_description
1 polymer ?
#
loop_
_entity_poly.entity_id
_entity_poly.type
_entity_poly.pdbx_seq_one_letter_code
_entity_poly.pdbx_strand_id
1 'polypeptide(L)' 'MEASMLRYHYRATRKSDGIEIKSGNICVRADEGMGVVAANVKAALIKRKQSARGLTADDIDITMWVMKSSVNSPKECFV' A
#
# COMPACT_ATOMS: atom_id res chain seq x y z
N MET A 1 -10.85 -23.46 2.50
CA MET A 1 -9.75 -22.81 3.23
C MET A 1 -9.99 -21.32 3.17
N GLU A 2 -10.29 -20.67 4.30
CA GLU A 2 -10.35 -19.20 4.32
C GLU A 2 -8.94 -18.67 4.07
N ALA A 3 -8.77 -17.87 3.01
CA ALA A 3 -7.50 -17.22 2.72
C ALA A 3 -7.21 -16.25 3.89
N SER A 4 -6.16 -16.54 4.65
CA SER A 4 -5.74 -15.67 5.74
C SER A 4 -5.31 -14.33 5.14
N MET A 5 -6.03 -13.26 5.47
CA MET A 5 -5.66 -11.91 5.08
C MET A 5 -4.74 -11.32 6.13
N LEU A 6 -3.55 -10.93 5.70
CA LEU A 6 -2.57 -10.21 6.51
C LEU A 6 -2.77 -8.72 6.29
N ARG A 7 -2.84 -7.96 7.37
CA ARG A 7 -3.01 -6.50 7.31
C ARG A 7 -1.67 -5.81 7.50
N TYR A 8 -1.29 -4.99 6.54
CA TYR A 8 -0.08 -4.18 6.60
C TYR A 8 -0.46 -2.70 6.57
N HIS A 9 0.31 -1.89 7.29
CA HIS A 9 0.32 -0.46 7.03
C HIS A 9 1.33 -0.19 5.93
N TYR A 10 0.99 0.70 5.01
CA TYR A 10 1.89 1.15 3.97
C TYR A 10 2.05 2.67 4.02
N ARG A 11 3.24 3.12 3.61
CA ARG A 11 3.53 4.52 3.32
C ARG A 11 4.17 4.62 1.95
N ALA A 12 3.52 5.37 1.07
CA ALA A 12 4.00 5.68 -0.26
C ALA A 12 4.60 7.08 -0.27
N THR A 13 5.86 7.18 -0.69
CA THR A 13 6.59 8.44 -0.81
C THR A 13 7.12 8.62 -2.23
N ARG A 14 7.28 9.85 -2.67
CA ARG A 14 7.91 10.15 -3.95
C ARG A 14 9.43 10.12 -3.79
N LYS A 15 10.14 9.37 -4.63
CA LYS A 15 11.60 9.23 -4.53
C LYS A 15 12.35 10.55 -4.77
N SER A 16 11.84 11.42 -5.64
CA SER A 16 12.52 12.67 -6.02
C SER A 16 12.70 13.67 -4.88
N ASP A 17 11.70 13.78 -4.01
CA ASP A 17 11.64 14.81 -2.96
C ASP A 17 11.26 14.26 -1.57
N GLY A 18 11.01 12.95 -1.46
CA GLY A 18 10.66 12.29 -0.21
C GLY A 18 9.26 12.63 0.32
N ILE A 19 8.46 13.41 -0.41
CA ILE A 19 7.13 13.82 0.05
C ILE A 19 6.20 12.60 0.09
N GLU A 20 5.43 12.50 1.18
CA GLU A 20 4.40 11.48 1.31
C GLU A 20 3.26 11.71 0.31
N ILE A 21 3.01 10.70 -0.51
CA ILE A 21 1.87 10.67 -1.44
C ILE A 21 0.63 10.22 -0.68
N LYS A 22 0.76 9.11 0.06
CA LYS A 22 -0.32 8.52 0.85
C LYS A 22 0.22 7.47 1.82
N SER A 23 -0.37 7.43 3.01
CA SER A 23 -0.29 6.32 3.96
C SER A 23 -1.67 5.67 4.16
N GLY A 24 -1.69 4.39 4.52
CA GLY A 24 -2.93 3.65 4.71
C GLY A 24 -2.70 2.18 5.08
N ASN A 25 -3.79 1.41 5.05
CA ASN A 25 -3.73 -0.03 5.32
C ASN A 25 -4.02 -0.81 4.03
N ILE A 26 -3.29 -1.89 3.82
CA ILE A 26 -3.57 -2.90 2.80
C ILE A 26 -3.92 -4.22 3.45
N CYS A 27 -4.85 -4.95 2.84
CA CYS A 27 -5.14 -6.33 3.20
C CYS A 27 -4.58 -7.21 2.09
N VAL A 28 -3.58 -8.03 2.43
CA VAL A 28 -2.90 -8.93 1.50
C VAL A 28 -3.32 -10.35 1.80
N ARG A 29 -3.80 -11.08 0.78
CA ARG A 29 -3.99 -12.52 0.94
C ARG A 29 -2.64 -13.18 1.14
N ALA A 30 -2.54 -14.15 2.05
CA ALA A 30 -1.28 -14.85 2.32
C ALA A 30 -0.64 -15.45 1.04
N ASP A 31 -1.46 -15.83 0.06
CA ASP A 31 -1.04 -16.37 -1.24
C ASP A 31 -0.65 -15.29 -2.27
N GLU A 32 -0.98 -14.02 -2.04
CA GLU A 32 -0.61 -12.91 -2.91
C GLU A 32 0.79 -12.41 -2.57
N GLY A 33 1.73 -12.55 -3.51
CA GLY A 33 3.09 -12.08 -3.31
C GLY A 33 3.15 -10.57 -3.06
N MET A 34 3.92 -10.16 -2.05
CA MET A 34 4.09 -8.75 -1.65
C MET A 34 4.46 -7.80 -2.79
N GLY A 35 5.26 -8.28 -3.76
CA GLY A 35 5.62 -7.49 -4.94
C GLY A 35 4.42 -7.11 -5.81
N VAL A 36 3.44 -8.02 -5.95
CA VAL A 36 2.21 -7.78 -6.72
C VAL A 36 1.36 -6.72 -6.03
N VAL A 37 1.22 -6.82 -4.71
CA VAL A 37 0.46 -5.82 -3.94
C VAL A 37 1.11 -4.45 -4.02
N ALA A 38 2.43 -4.36 -3.85
CA ALA A 38 3.13 -3.10 -3.97
C ALA A 38 2.95 -2.48 -5.36
N ALA A 39 3.00 -3.28 -6.43
CA ALA A 39 2.74 -2.81 -7.79
C ALA A 39 1.29 -2.30 -7.97
N ASN A 40 0.31 -3.03 -7.43
CA ASN A 40 -1.10 -2.63 -7.46
C ASN A 40 -1.34 -1.31 -6.71
N VAL A 41 -0.74 -1.15 -5.53
CA VAL A 41 -0.83 0.09 -4.75
C VAL A 41 -0.22 1.25 -5.53
N LYS A 42 0.97 1.09 -6.12
CA LYS A 42 1.62 2.12 -6.95
C LYS A 42 0.71 2.54 -8.12
N ALA A 43 0.18 1.57 -8.87
CA ALA A 43 -0.72 1.84 -9.98
C ALA A 43 -2.00 2.59 -9.54
N ALA A 44 -2.59 2.19 -8.40
CA ALA A 44 -3.76 2.85 -7.85
C ALA A 44 -3.47 4.28 -7.38
N LEU A 45 -2.30 4.54 -6.79
CA LEU A 45 -1.88 5.87 -6.38
C LEU A 45 -1.72 6.80 -7.59
N ILE A 46 -1.03 6.36 -8.64
CA ILE A 46 -0.85 7.14 -9.88
C ILE A 46 -2.21 7.48 -10.50
N LYS A 47 -3.16 6.52 -10.50
CA LYS A 47 -4.49 6.72 -11.06
C LYS A 47 -5.38 7.64 -10.23
N ARG A 48 -5.27 7.61 -8.88
CA ARG A 48 -6.26 8.23 -7.97
C ARG A 48 -5.74 9.43 -7.17
N LYS A 49 -4.43 9.69 -7.12
CA LYS A 49 -3.84 10.76 -6.30
C LYS A 49 -3.22 11.83 -7.18
N GLN A 50 -3.65 13.07 -6.98
CA GLN A 50 -3.09 14.22 -7.68
C GLN A 50 -1.59 14.38 -7.40
N SER A 51 -1.15 14.08 -6.18
CA SER A 51 0.28 14.08 -5.80
C SER A 51 1.12 13.01 -6.50
N ALA A 52 0.50 12.01 -7.13
CA ALA A 52 1.18 10.97 -7.91
C ALA A 52 0.97 11.12 -9.43
N ARG A 53 0.33 12.20 -9.87
CA ARG A 53 0.04 12.42 -11.30
C ARG A 53 1.34 12.68 -12.06
N GLY A 54 1.55 11.95 -13.15
CA GLY A 54 2.77 12.04 -13.96
C GLY A 54 3.97 11.27 -13.39
N LEU A 55 3.82 10.61 -12.24
CA LEU A 55 4.82 9.69 -11.72
C LEU A 55 4.68 8.31 -12.37
N THR A 56 5.79 7.60 -12.50
CA THR A 56 5.81 6.17 -12.81
C THR A 56 5.86 5.34 -11.52
N ALA A 57 5.69 4.02 -11.64
CA ALA A 57 5.80 3.12 -10.50
C ALA A 57 7.21 3.12 -9.89
N ASP A 58 8.25 3.46 -10.67
CA ASP A 58 9.61 3.57 -10.13
C ASP A 58 9.80 4.85 -9.31
N ASP A 59 9.11 5.94 -9.62
CA ASP A 59 9.20 7.20 -8.88
C ASP A 59 8.58 7.14 -7.47
N ILE A 60 7.91 6.04 -7.14
CA ILE A 60 7.21 5.85 -5.87
C ILE A 60 7.90 4.76 -5.07
N ASP A 61 8.36 5.12 -3.87
CA ASP A 61 8.79 4.17 -2.87
C ASP A 61 7.59 3.74 -1.99
N ILE A 62 7.47 2.45 -1.71
CA ILE A 62 6.47 1.93 -0.77
C ILE A 62 7.19 1.17 0.32
N THR A 63 7.07 1.67 1.54
CA THR A 63 7.46 0.95 2.74
C THR A 63 6.22 0.30 3.36
N MET A 64 6.31 -0.98 3.69
CA MET A 64 5.22 -1.74 4.33
C MET A 64 5.69 -2.32 5.66
N TRP A 65 4.85 -2.28 6.68
CA TRP A 65 5.13 -2.89 7.98
C TRP A 65 3.91 -3.60 8.56
N VAL A 66 4.18 -4.74 9.20
CA VAL A 66 3.16 -5.49 9.92
C VAL A 66 2.69 -4.64 11.09
N MET A 67 1.40 -4.36 11.15
CA MET A 67 0.83 -3.83 12.38
C MET A 67 0.59 -5.00 13.33
N LYS A 68 1.26 -4.99 14.49
CA LYS A 68 0.85 -5.81 15.64
C LYS A 68 -0.50 -5.26 16.14
N SER A 69 -1.60 -5.55 15.45
CA SER A 69 -2.92 -5.13 15.93
C SER A 69 -3.49 -6.20 16.86
N SER A 70 -3.28 -6.02 18.17
CA SER A 70 -4.36 -6.31 19.11
C SER A 70 -5.51 -5.35 18.78
N VAL A 71 -6.73 -5.87 18.63
CA VAL A 71 -7.99 -5.13 18.45
C VAL A 71 -8.34 -4.68 17.02
N ASN A 72 -9.04 -5.60 16.35
CA ASN A 72 -10.32 -5.39 15.66
C ASN A 72 -10.77 -3.92 15.43
N SER A 73 -10.35 -3.34 14.30
CA SER A 73 -11.02 -2.15 13.75
C SER A 73 -10.97 -2.17 12.23
N PRO A 74 -12.08 -2.48 11.54
CA PRO A 74 -12.17 -2.65 10.09
C PRO A 74 -12.21 -1.31 9.34
N LYS A 75 -11.36 -0.35 9.72
CA LYS A 75 -11.27 0.91 8.99
C LYS A 75 -10.41 0.74 7.75
N GLU A 76 -11.11 0.44 6.65
CA GLU A 76 -10.70 0.67 5.26
C GLU A 76 -9.36 0.02 4.89
N CYS A 77 -9.41 -1.28 4.64
CA CYS A 77 -8.35 -1.92 3.87
C CYS A 77 -8.48 -1.53 2.41
N PHE A 78 -7.38 -1.07 1.82
CA PHE A 78 -7.25 -1.01 0.37
C PHE A 78 -7.14 -2.45 -0.14
N VAL A 79 -8.02 -2.81 -1.09
CA VAL A 79 -8.02 -4.09 -1.84
C VAL A 79 -7.39 -3.83 -3.19
#